data_AF-A0A0B8PHZ7-F1
#
_entry.id   AF-A0A0B8PHZ7-F1
#
_cell.length_a   1.000
_cell.length_b   1.000
_cell.length_c   1.000
_cell.angle_alpha   90.00
_cell.angle_beta   90.00
_cell.angle_gamma   90.00
#
_symmetry.space_group_name_H-M   'P 1'
#
loop_
_entity.id
_entity.type
_entity.pdbx_description
1 polymer ?
#
loop_
_entity_poly.entity_id
_entity_poly.type
_entity_poly.pdbx_seq_one_letter_code
_entity_poly.pdbx_strand_id
1 'polypeptide(L)'
;MGELNVSFDSQGNVTQCAGTPHVLLGDDFIHPDFDAEDNPSAAHTPEELETIKQYIAQEKALSSVAEDETTADKLAYYAELVDEKMEEVIGFSDGLLCNERTPGSGHSSGALCAEGSPERDFMNQHGSIMGNVVSEAFVDLSIRADIAIQNSGGVRTSIPKGEVSVGHAFNVLPFTNLLVNLDMTGQEIVNTIEDAIDNVVENDSSGAFPVAANLRFGVDMNAVKGERITNVEARRKNEDGSYGEWHAIELDGDYVVVTNDFIAQGGDRYDSFVPVYEDEERREDTGLLYTDSLINYIKKLEARGENLDIPDASEMAVQSFIPKN
;
A
#
# COMPACT_ATOMS: atom_id res chain seq x y z
N MET A 1 -2.64 9.69 -26.15
CA MET A 1 -2.24 8.91 -27.35
C MET A 1 -1.65 9.88 -28.37
N GLY A 2 -1.16 9.44 -29.54
CA GLY A 2 -0.60 10.36 -30.53
C GLY A 2 -0.24 9.67 -31.85
N GLU A 3 -0.16 10.45 -32.93
CA GLU A 3 0.36 9.99 -34.21
C GLU A 3 1.83 10.39 -34.33
N LEU A 4 2.71 9.43 -34.63
CA LEU A 4 4.12 9.68 -34.86
C LEU A 4 4.53 9.14 -36.23
N ASN A 5 5.00 10.04 -37.09
CA ASN A 5 5.53 9.73 -38.40
C ASN A 5 7.05 9.90 -38.37
N VAL A 6 7.77 8.79 -38.52
CA VAL A 6 9.23 8.76 -38.57
C VAL A 6 9.67 8.24 -39.94
N SER A 7 10.55 9.00 -40.60
CA SER A 7 11.19 8.59 -41.86
C SER A 7 12.65 8.26 -41.61
N PHE A 8 13.15 7.24 -42.31
CA PHE A 8 14.52 6.76 -42.19
C PHE A 8 15.23 6.83 -43.54
N ASP A 9 16.55 7.06 -43.53
CA ASP A 9 17.38 6.84 -44.72
C ASP A 9 17.68 5.35 -44.94
N SER A 10 18.41 5.05 -46.02
CA SER A 10 18.83 3.67 -46.35
C SER A 10 19.81 3.05 -45.35
N GLN A 11 20.35 3.83 -44.41
CA GLN A 11 21.27 3.38 -43.36
C GLN A 11 20.54 3.19 -42.02
N GLY A 12 19.23 3.48 -41.96
CA GLY A 12 18.41 3.36 -40.76
C GLY A 12 18.47 4.59 -39.85
N ASN A 13 19.06 5.71 -40.28
CA ASN A 13 19.05 6.94 -39.51
C ASN A 13 17.73 7.70 -39.69
N VAL A 14 17.20 8.29 -38.62
CA VAL A 14 16.02 9.15 -38.69
C VAL A 14 16.32 10.42 -39.48
N THR A 15 15.56 10.66 -40.53
CA THR A 15 15.68 11.86 -41.39
C THR A 15 14.56 12.87 -41.15
N GLN A 16 13.41 12.41 -40.69
CA GLN A 16 12.29 13.26 -40.29
C GLN A 16 11.52 12.59 -39.15
N CYS A 17 11.13 13.37 -38.16
CA CYS A 17 10.28 12.94 -37.06
C CYS A 17 9.25 14.06 -36.83
N ALA A 18 7.98 13.74 -37.05
CA ALA A 18 6.87 14.67 -36.86
C ALA A 18 5.66 13.90 -36.33
N GLY A 19 4.78 14.58 -35.60
CA GLY A 19 3.62 13.93 -35.02
C GLY A 19 2.71 14.91 -34.31
N THR A 20 1.51 14.45 -33.99
CA THR A 20 0.53 15.22 -33.22
C THR A 20 0.14 14.39 -32.00
N PRO A 21 0.34 14.91 -30.76
CA PRO A 21 -0.25 14.28 -29.59
C PRO A 21 -1.76 14.46 -29.64
N HIS A 22 -2.51 13.41 -29.33
CA HIS A 22 -3.96 13.44 -29.25
C HIS A 22 -4.41 13.22 -27.80
N VAL A 23 -5.06 14.25 -27.24
CA VAL A 23 -5.83 14.19 -26.00
C VAL A 23 -7.26 13.86 -26.39
N LEU A 24 -7.73 12.72 -25.92
CA LEU A 24 -9.10 12.28 -26.16
C LEU A 24 -10.00 12.89 -25.09
N LEU A 25 -11.08 13.53 -25.53
CA LEU A 25 -12.04 14.20 -24.67
C LEU A 25 -13.40 13.53 -24.85
N GLY A 26 -14.07 13.22 -23.75
CA GLY A 26 -15.49 12.89 -23.75
C GLY A 26 -16.36 14.14 -23.94
N ASP A 27 -17.65 14.01 -23.68
CA ASP A 27 -18.62 15.10 -23.87
C ASP A 27 -19.04 15.80 -22.57
N ASP A 28 -18.58 15.33 -21.41
CA ASP A 28 -18.82 15.94 -20.09
C ASP A 28 -17.73 16.95 -19.74
N PHE A 29 -18.09 18.23 -19.78
CA PHE A 29 -17.24 19.35 -19.38
C PHE A 29 -17.81 19.98 -18.12
N ILE A 30 -16.97 20.09 -17.07
CA ILE A 30 -17.33 20.70 -15.79
C ILE A 30 -16.47 21.94 -15.54
N HIS A 31 -17.03 22.95 -14.89
CA HIS A 31 -16.25 24.10 -14.47
C HIS A 31 -15.26 23.71 -13.36
N PRO A 32 -13.97 24.09 -13.46
CA PRO A 32 -12.93 23.67 -12.51
C PRO A 32 -13.11 24.20 -11.07
N ASP A 33 -13.94 25.23 -10.86
CA ASP A 33 -14.24 25.81 -9.55
C ASP A 33 -15.55 25.27 -8.93
N PHE A 34 -16.25 24.35 -9.60
CA PHE A 34 -17.54 23.85 -9.15
C PHE A 34 -17.58 22.33 -9.25
N ASP A 35 -17.62 21.69 -8.08
CA ASP A 35 -17.92 20.27 -7.99
C ASP A 35 -19.37 20.03 -8.41
N ALA A 36 -19.59 19.20 -9.44
CA ALA A 36 -20.92 18.99 -10.02
C ALA A 36 -21.87 18.28 -9.04
N GLU A 37 -21.33 17.55 -8.06
CA GLU A 37 -22.10 16.86 -7.02
C GLU A 37 -22.66 17.82 -5.96
N ASP A 38 -21.91 18.87 -5.60
CA ASP A 38 -22.31 19.85 -4.58
C ASP A 38 -23.04 21.08 -5.15
N ASN A 39 -22.86 21.37 -6.44
CA ASN A 39 -23.59 22.45 -7.10
C ASN A 39 -24.04 22.08 -8.53
N PRO A 40 -25.31 21.66 -8.74
CA PRO A 40 -25.84 21.34 -10.06
C PRO A 40 -25.90 22.54 -11.03
N SER A 41 -25.58 23.77 -10.58
CA SER A 41 -25.38 24.94 -11.46
C SER A 41 -24.00 25.01 -12.11
N ALA A 42 -23.13 24.01 -11.89
CA ALA A 42 -21.80 23.88 -12.48
C ALA A 42 -21.80 23.45 -13.96
N ALA A 43 -22.94 22.97 -14.45
CA ALA A 43 -23.09 22.50 -15.82
C ALA A 43 -23.05 23.70 -16.79
N HIS A 44 -22.25 23.57 -17.85
CA HIS A 44 -22.20 24.56 -18.92
C HIS A 44 -23.57 24.71 -19.60
N THR A 45 -23.90 25.93 -19.97
CA THR A 45 -25.04 26.21 -20.84
C THR A 45 -24.83 25.57 -22.22
N PRO A 46 -25.91 25.31 -22.99
CA PRO A 46 -25.78 24.78 -24.35
C PRO A 46 -24.88 25.62 -25.26
N GLU A 47 -24.91 26.94 -25.13
CA GLU A 47 -24.05 27.86 -25.89
C GLU A 47 -22.56 27.75 -25.50
N GLU A 48 -22.27 27.54 -24.21
CA GLU A 48 -20.90 27.31 -23.72
C GLU A 48 -20.37 25.96 -24.18
N LEU A 49 -21.18 24.90 -24.12
CA LEU A 49 -20.82 23.58 -24.64
C LEU A 49 -20.50 23.62 -26.13
N GLU A 50 -21.30 24.35 -26.92
CA GLU A 50 -21.04 24.54 -28.35
C GLU A 50 -19.72 25.30 -28.58
N THR A 51 -19.43 26.31 -27.76
CA THR A 51 -18.16 27.05 -27.82
C THR A 51 -16.97 26.14 -27.52
N ILE A 52 -17.08 25.28 -26.49
CA ILE A 52 -16.06 24.30 -26.12
C ILE A 52 -15.83 23.30 -27.27
N LYS A 53 -16.92 22.77 -27.86
CA LYS A 53 -16.84 21.84 -29.00
C LYS A 53 -16.18 22.48 -30.21
N GLN A 54 -16.49 23.74 -30.50
CA GLN A 54 -15.84 24.49 -31.59
C GLN A 54 -14.35 24.71 -31.35
N TYR A 55 -13.96 25.01 -30.10
CA TYR A 55 -12.55 25.12 -29.72
C TYR A 55 -11.82 23.78 -29.91
N ILE A 56 -12.38 22.68 -29.40
CA ILE A 56 -11.82 21.33 -29.56
C ILE A 56 -11.64 20.97 -31.04
N ALA A 57 -12.61 21.29 -31.89
CA ALA A 57 -12.54 21.01 -33.33
C ALA A 57 -11.44 21.81 -34.06
N GLN A 58 -10.98 22.93 -33.51
CA GLN A 58 -9.91 23.76 -34.09
C GLN A 58 -8.52 23.34 -33.61
N GLU A 59 -8.42 22.74 -32.44
CA GLU A 59 -7.16 22.30 -31.85
C GLU A 59 -6.79 20.89 -32.31
N LYS A 60 -5.76 20.78 -33.17
CA LYS A 60 -5.31 19.50 -33.72
C LYS A 60 -4.92 18.45 -32.67
N ALA A 61 -4.52 18.91 -31.48
CA ALA A 61 -4.12 18.04 -30.39
C ALA A 61 -5.30 17.49 -29.58
N LEU A 62 -6.52 18.01 -29.80
CA LEU A 62 -7.72 17.59 -29.09
C LEU A 62 -8.60 16.76 -30.02
N SER A 63 -9.26 15.75 -29.48
CA SER A 63 -10.17 14.91 -30.26
C SER A 63 -11.35 14.51 -29.39
N SER A 64 -12.55 14.92 -29.78
CA SER A 64 -13.80 14.43 -29.18
C SER A 64 -14.02 12.99 -29.64
N VAL A 65 -14.25 12.10 -28.69
CA VAL A 65 -14.54 10.69 -28.95
C VAL A 65 -15.83 10.31 -28.23
N ALA A 66 -16.74 9.69 -28.99
CA ALA A 66 -17.90 9.03 -28.39
C ALA A 66 -17.46 7.73 -27.73
N GLU A 67 -18.15 7.35 -26.66
CA GLU A 67 -17.98 6.04 -26.06
C GLU A 67 -18.38 4.94 -27.06
N ASP A 68 -17.58 3.87 -27.12
CA ASP A 68 -17.92 2.70 -27.93
C ASP A 68 -18.94 1.85 -27.18
N GLU A 69 -20.20 1.86 -27.62
CA GLU A 69 -21.32 1.17 -26.95
C GLU A 69 -21.00 -0.32 -26.67
N THR A 70 -20.30 -1.02 -27.58
CA THR A 70 -19.92 -2.43 -27.37
C THR A 70 -18.91 -2.60 -26.24
N THR A 71 -17.98 -1.66 -26.07
CA THR A 71 -17.00 -1.66 -24.99
C THR A 71 -17.66 -1.21 -23.68
N ALA A 72 -18.53 -0.20 -23.73
CA ALA A 72 -19.32 0.27 -22.59
C ALA A 72 -20.16 -0.87 -22.00
N ASP A 73 -20.91 -1.59 -22.84
CA ASP A 73 -21.73 -2.74 -22.42
C ASP A 73 -20.88 -3.84 -21.76
N LYS A 74 -19.67 -4.08 -22.27
CA LYS A 74 -18.74 -5.06 -21.67
C LYS A 74 -18.20 -4.58 -20.32
N LEU A 75 -17.84 -3.31 -20.21
CA LEU A 75 -17.36 -2.73 -18.96
C LEU A 75 -18.47 -2.74 -17.90
N ALA A 76 -19.70 -2.41 -18.28
CA ALA A 76 -20.86 -2.48 -17.40
C ALA A 76 -21.09 -3.91 -16.87
N TYR A 77 -21.02 -4.92 -17.74
CA TYR A 77 -21.12 -6.32 -17.32
C TYR A 77 -20.03 -6.71 -16.30
N TYR A 78 -18.76 -6.34 -16.54
CA TYR A 78 -17.70 -6.65 -15.59
C TYR A 78 -17.77 -5.81 -14.31
N ALA A 79 -18.27 -4.57 -14.38
CA ALA A 79 -18.50 -3.73 -13.21
C ALA A 79 -19.50 -4.40 -12.26
N GLU A 80 -20.61 -4.93 -12.77
CA GLU A 80 -21.57 -5.70 -11.95
C GLU A 80 -20.93 -6.93 -11.28
N LEU A 81 -20.07 -7.66 -12.00
CA LEU A 81 -19.34 -8.80 -11.43
C LEU A 81 -18.31 -8.38 -10.37
N VAL A 82 -17.69 -7.22 -10.53
CA VAL A 82 -16.77 -6.66 -9.54
C VAL A 82 -17.55 -6.25 -8.29
N ASP A 83 -18.70 -5.59 -8.43
CA ASP A 83 -19.56 -5.23 -7.30
C ASP A 83 -20.00 -6.47 -6.50
N GLU A 84 -20.48 -7.51 -7.18
CA GLU A 84 -20.81 -8.80 -6.55
C GLU A 84 -19.59 -9.39 -5.84
N LYS A 85 -18.41 -9.33 -6.47
CA LYS A 85 -17.18 -9.86 -5.89
C LYS A 85 -16.74 -9.08 -4.65
N MET A 86 -16.92 -7.76 -4.62
CA MET A 86 -16.58 -6.90 -3.49
C MET A 86 -17.44 -7.19 -2.25
N GLU A 87 -18.66 -7.68 -2.45
CA GLU A 87 -19.56 -8.12 -1.37
C GLU A 87 -19.30 -9.55 -0.86
N GLU A 88 -18.51 -10.37 -1.56
CA GLU A 88 -18.17 -11.73 -1.12
C GLU A 88 -17.51 -11.71 0.25
N VAL A 89 -18.16 -12.31 1.25
CA VAL A 89 -17.60 -12.56 2.59
C VAL A 89 -16.54 -13.65 2.50
N ILE A 90 -15.37 -13.36 3.07
CA ILE A 90 -14.17 -14.22 3.02
C ILE A 90 -13.65 -14.62 4.41
N GLY A 91 -14.29 -14.13 5.47
CA GLY A 91 -13.96 -14.40 6.87
C GLY A 91 -14.70 -13.49 7.83
N PHE A 92 -14.30 -13.58 9.09
CA PHE A 92 -14.82 -12.75 10.17
C PHE A 92 -13.69 -12.15 10.99
N SER A 93 -13.97 -11.01 11.62
CA SER A 93 -13.10 -10.37 12.62
C SER A 93 -13.79 -10.37 13.98
N ASP A 94 -13.12 -10.90 15.00
CA ASP A 94 -13.57 -10.86 16.40
C ASP A 94 -13.23 -9.52 17.07
N GLY A 95 -12.20 -8.84 16.56
CA GLY A 95 -11.75 -7.53 17.02
C GLY A 95 -12.08 -6.39 16.05
N LEU A 96 -11.88 -5.16 16.53
CA LEU A 96 -11.87 -3.97 15.68
C LEU A 96 -10.43 -3.70 15.24
N LEU A 97 -10.10 -4.04 13.99
CA LEU A 97 -8.74 -3.94 13.47
C LEU A 97 -8.44 -2.52 13.03
N CYS A 98 -8.12 -1.69 14.01
CA CYS A 98 -7.88 -0.28 13.80
C CYS A 98 -6.59 0.00 13.03
N ASN A 99 -6.66 0.91 12.07
CA ASN A 99 -5.49 1.42 11.38
C ASN A 99 -5.02 2.75 11.97
N GLU A 100 -3.71 2.95 12.01
CA GLU A 100 -3.06 4.19 12.42
C GLU A 100 -1.75 4.34 11.64
N ARG A 101 -1.35 5.57 11.31
CA ARG A 101 -0.07 5.75 10.61
C ARG A 101 1.12 5.68 11.56
N THR A 102 1.10 6.50 12.59
CA THR A 102 2.12 6.53 13.64
C THR A 102 1.40 6.45 14.99
N PRO A 103 1.92 5.72 16.00
CA PRO A 103 1.25 5.62 17.29
C PRO A 103 0.86 7.02 17.83
N GLY A 104 -0.44 7.22 18.08
CA GLY A 104 -0.99 8.48 18.58
C GLY A 104 -1.24 9.58 17.53
N SER A 105 -1.10 9.31 16.23
CA SER A 105 -1.26 10.35 15.19
C SER A 105 -2.72 10.69 14.85
N GLY A 106 -3.68 9.80 15.11
CA GLY A 106 -5.10 9.98 14.77
C GLY A 106 -5.40 10.01 13.26
N HIS A 107 -4.45 9.66 12.40
CA HIS A 107 -4.47 9.97 10.98
C HIS A 107 -5.32 8.97 10.15
N SER A 108 -5.72 7.81 10.70
CA SER A 108 -6.40 6.78 9.88
C SER A 108 -7.46 5.92 10.56
N SER A 109 -7.68 6.06 11.87
CA SER A 109 -8.61 5.17 12.57
C SER A 109 -10.08 5.57 12.48
N GLY A 110 -10.37 6.77 11.93
CA GLY A 110 -11.73 7.28 11.72
C GLY A 110 -12.60 7.30 12.98
N ALA A 111 -13.92 7.32 12.80
CA ALA A 111 -14.89 7.25 13.90
C ALA A 111 -14.98 5.85 14.55
N LEU A 112 -14.44 4.82 13.88
CA LEU A 112 -14.46 3.44 14.38
C LEU A 112 -13.64 3.31 15.67
N CYS A 113 -12.46 3.92 15.71
CA CYS A 113 -11.54 3.80 16.85
C CYS A 113 -11.35 5.16 17.52
N ALA A 114 -12.36 5.52 18.30
CA ALA A 114 -12.48 6.83 18.94
C ALA A 114 -11.47 7.04 20.08
N GLU A 115 -11.20 8.31 20.38
CA GLU A 115 -10.38 8.69 21.54
C GLU A 115 -10.93 8.09 22.85
N GLY A 116 -10.03 7.48 23.64
CA GLY A 116 -10.36 6.79 24.89
C GLY A 116 -10.98 5.39 24.74
N SER A 117 -11.02 4.81 23.53
CA SER A 117 -11.34 3.39 23.35
C SER A 117 -10.14 2.49 23.69
N PRO A 118 -10.35 1.22 24.08
CA PRO A 118 -9.26 0.27 24.31
C PRO A 118 -8.33 0.13 23.09
N GLU A 119 -8.89 0.12 21.89
CA GLU A 119 -8.13 0.00 20.64
C GLU A 119 -7.30 1.25 20.35
N ARG A 120 -7.83 2.44 20.67
CA ARG A 120 -7.06 3.69 20.61
C ARG A 120 -5.88 3.66 21.58
N ASP A 121 -6.13 3.29 22.83
CA ASP A 121 -5.09 3.20 23.86
C ASP A 121 -4.00 2.17 23.48
N PHE A 122 -4.41 1.08 22.83
CA PHE A 122 -3.51 0.07 22.30
C PHE A 122 -2.65 0.63 21.15
N MET A 123 -3.25 1.27 20.14
CA MET A 123 -2.51 1.85 19.02
C MET A 123 -1.57 2.99 19.43
N ASN A 124 -1.93 3.76 20.47
CA ASN A 124 -1.05 4.79 21.01
C ASN A 124 0.26 4.21 21.57
N GLN A 125 0.27 2.93 21.96
CA GLN A 125 1.44 2.23 22.50
C GLN A 125 2.14 1.35 21.46
N HIS A 126 1.37 0.70 20.58
CA HIS A 126 1.85 -0.37 19.71
C HIS A 126 1.72 -0.09 18.21
N GLY A 127 1.15 1.05 17.82
CA GLY A 127 0.92 1.40 16.42
C GLY A 127 -0.24 0.64 15.78
N SER A 128 -0.24 0.55 14.45
CA SER A 128 -1.38 0.05 13.66
C SER A 128 -1.66 -1.43 13.92
N ILE A 129 -2.86 -1.74 14.44
CA ILE A 129 -3.36 -3.12 14.57
C ILE A 129 -3.51 -3.73 13.18
N MET A 130 -4.18 -3.02 12.27
CA MET A 130 -4.39 -3.49 10.89
C MET A 130 -3.06 -3.64 10.14
N GLY A 131 -2.09 -2.76 10.39
CA GLY A 131 -0.76 -2.85 9.79
C GLY A 131 0.01 -4.10 10.22
N ASN A 132 -0.12 -4.53 11.47
CA ASN A 132 0.47 -5.79 11.95
C ASN A 132 -0.18 -6.99 11.25
N VAL A 133 -1.53 -7.02 11.19
CA VAL A 133 -2.29 -8.09 10.51
C VAL A 133 -1.92 -8.18 9.02
N VAL A 134 -1.76 -7.04 8.34
CA VAL A 134 -1.27 -7.01 6.94
C VAL A 134 0.13 -7.63 6.84
N SER A 135 1.03 -7.30 7.77
CA SER A 135 2.38 -7.83 7.78
C SER A 135 2.40 -9.34 8.04
N GLU A 136 1.53 -9.85 8.92
CA GLU A 136 1.32 -11.29 9.13
C GLU A 136 0.84 -11.97 7.85
N ALA A 137 -0.11 -11.36 7.14
CA ALA A 137 -0.59 -11.86 5.86
C ALA A 137 0.54 -11.93 4.80
N PHE A 138 1.48 -10.98 4.82
CA PHE A 138 2.63 -10.98 3.90
C PHE A 138 3.53 -12.19 4.15
N VAL A 139 3.91 -12.46 5.41
CA VAL A 139 4.75 -13.64 5.74
C VAL A 139 4.00 -14.97 5.59
N ASP A 140 2.66 -14.98 5.69
CA ASP A 140 1.86 -16.17 5.43
C ASP A 140 1.86 -16.54 3.94
N LEU A 141 1.71 -15.54 3.06
CA LEU A 141 1.71 -15.75 1.62
C LEU A 141 3.12 -15.99 1.06
N SER A 142 4.12 -15.22 1.52
CA SER A 142 5.51 -15.43 1.14
C SER A 142 6.14 -16.56 1.94
N ILE A 143 6.05 -17.78 1.41
CA ILE A 143 6.47 -18.98 2.13
C ILE A 143 7.96 -19.02 2.48
N ARG A 144 8.82 -18.24 1.82
CA ARG A 144 10.25 -18.11 2.13
C ARG A 144 10.56 -17.10 3.24
N ALA A 145 9.68 -16.13 3.47
CA ALA A 145 9.99 -14.98 4.30
C ALA A 145 10.06 -15.34 5.78
N ASP A 146 11.08 -14.82 6.45
CA ASP A 146 11.22 -14.79 7.90
C ASP A 146 10.40 -13.64 8.48
N ILE A 147 10.54 -12.46 7.86
CA ILE A 147 10.07 -11.16 8.36
C ILE A 147 9.24 -10.49 7.27
N ALA A 148 8.19 -9.76 7.67
CA ALA A 148 7.55 -8.77 6.80
C ALA A 148 7.83 -7.37 7.30
N ILE A 149 8.07 -6.45 6.36
CA ILE A 149 8.10 -5.00 6.63
C ILE A 149 7.15 -4.32 5.64
N GLN A 150 6.29 -3.48 6.17
CA GLN A 150 5.32 -2.69 5.43
C GLN A 150 5.33 -1.25 5.95
N ASN A 151 5.08 -0.26 5.10
CA ASN A 151 4.87 1.12 5.53
C ASN A 151 3.39 1.33 5.87
N SER A 152 3.11 1.98 7.00
CA SER A 152 1.73 2.17 7.50
C SER A 152 0.86 2.96 6.54
N GLY A 153 1.44 3.82 5.69
CA GLY A 153 0.75 4.59 4.66
C GLY A 153 0.18 3.74 3.52
N GLY A 154 0.73 2.54 3.33
CA GLY A 154 0.21 1.51 2.42
C GLY A 154 -1.08 0.85 2.92
N VAL A 155 -1.35 0.93 4.23
CA VAL A 155 -2.56 0.41 4.88
C VAL A 155 -3.54 1.55 5.06
N ARG A 156 -4.72 1.46 4.43
CA ARG A 156 -5.55 2.65 4.20
C ARG A 156 -6.75 2.80 5.11
N THR A 157 -7.29 1.70 5.65
CA THR A 157 -8.47 1.75 6.51
C THR A 157 -8.45 0.65 7.56
N SER A 158 -9.32 0.79 8.56
CA SER A 158 -9.62 -0.23 9.57
C SER A 158 -10.63 -1.25 9.05
N ILE A 159 -10.66 -2.45 9.64
CA ILE A 159 -11.73 -3.45 9.43
C ILE A 159 -12.62 -3.51 10.69
N PRO A 160 -13.96 -3.39 10.55
CA PRO A 160 -14.88 -3.53 11.68
C PRO A 160 -14.96 -4.98 12.18
N LYS A 161 -15.39 -5.15 13.43
CA LYS A 161 -15.80 -6.46 13.94
C LYS A 161 -16.99 -7.01 13.13
N GLY A 162 -16.98 -8.31 12.83
CA GLY A 162 -18.04 -8.99 12.08
C GLY A 162 -17.56 -9.54 10.73
N GLU A 163 -18.44 -9.55 9.75
CA GLU A 163 -18.15 -10.05 8.40
C GLU A 163 -17.05 -9.23 7.71
N VAL A 164 -16.11 -9.94 7.09
CA VAL A 164 -15.02 -9.35 6.31
C VAL A 164 -15.18 -9.79 4.86
N SER A 165 -15.36 -8.82 3.95
CA SER A 165 -15.50 -9.09 2.52
C SER A 165 -14.21 -8.87 1.74
N VAL A 166 -14.20 -9.31 0.47
CA VAL A 166 -13.16 -8.96 -0.51
C VAL A 166 -12.99 -7.44 -0.61
N GLY A 167 -14.10 -6.69 -0.59
CA GLY A 167 -14.07 -5.23 -0.65
C GLY A 167 -13.35 -4.59 0.53
N HIS A 168 -13.45 -5.17 1.73
CA HIS A 168 -12.64 -4.71 2.86
C HIS A 168 -11.14 -4.86 2.57
N ALA A 169 -10.70 -6.00 2.01
CA ALA A 169 -9.28 -6.20 1.70
C ALA A 169 -8.76 -5.20 0.66
N PHE A 170 -9.52 -4.93 -0.41
CA PHE A 170 -9.17 -3.90 -1.40
C PHE A 170 -9.18 -2.48 -0.83
N ASN A 171 -10.08 -2.17 0.09
CA ASN A 171 -10.09 -0.88 0.77
C ASN A 171 -8.88 -0.71 1.69
N VAL A 172 -8.41 -1.79 2.33
CA VAL A 172 -7.20 -1.77 3.18
C VAL A 172 -5.92 -1.64 2.33
N LEU A 173 -5.82 -2.39 1.22
CA LEU A 173 -4.66 -2.43 0.33
C LEU A 173 -5.07 -2.08 -1.12
N PRO A 174 -5.33 -0.81 -1.44
CA PRO A 174 -5.93 -0.41 -2.72
C PRO A 174 -4.94 -0.19 -3.87
N PHE A 175 -3.65 -0.07 -3.60
CA PHE A 175 -2.62 0.06 -4.64
C PHE A 175 -2.37 -1.28 -5.34
N THR A 176 -1.73 -1.26 -6.51
CA THR A 176 -1.41 -2.47 -7.29
C THR A 176 0.02 -2.93 -7.06
N ASN A 177 0.48 -2.87 -5.80
CA ASN A 177 1.84 -3.26 -5.43
C ASN A 177 2.01 -4.78 -5.44
N LEU A 178 3.20 -5.23 -5.81
CA LEU A 178 3.61 -6.63 -5.70
C LEU A 178 4.46 -6.86 -4.45
N LEU A 179 4.42 -8.08 -3.93
CA LEU A 179 5.35 -8.52 -2.91
C LEU A 179 6.71 -8.89 -3.54
N VAL A 180 7.78 -8.54 -2.85
CA VAL A 180 9.15 -8.92 -3.18
C VAL A 180 9.82 -9.50 -1.95
N ASN A 181 10.66 -10.52 -2.14
CA ASN A 181 11.51 -11.03 -1.08
C ASN A 181 12.93 -10.49 -1.27
N LEU A 182 13.54 -10.05 -0.18
CA LEU A 182 14.89 -9.51 -0.14
C LEU A 182 15.72 -10.31 0.87
N ASP A 183 16.85 -10.85 0.43
CA ASP A 183 17.82 -11.53 1.30
C ASP A 183 18.68 -10.45 1.97
N MET A 184 18.44 -10.18 3.26
CA MET A 184 19.00 -9.07 4.01
C MET A 184 19.76 -9.51 5.25
N THR A 185 20.83 -8.78 5.56
CA THR A 185 21.49 -8.88 6.86
C THR A 185 20.66 -8.20 7.95
N GLY A 186 20.82 -8.62 9.20
CA GLY A 186 20.17 -7.96 10.34
C GLY A 186 20.52 -6.48 10.45
N GLN A 187 21.74 -6.08 10.06
CA GLN A 187 22.15 -4.67 10.03
C GLN A 187 21.40 -3.86 8.97
N GLU A 188 21.18 -4.41 7.77
CA GLU A 188 20.39 -3.75 6.74
C GLU A 188 18.93 -3.59 7.20
N ILE A 189 18.36 -4.59 7.87
CA ILE A 189 17.00 -4.51 8.45
C ILE A 189 16.92 -3.36 9.47
N VAL A 190 17.88 -3.29 10.40
CA VAL A 190 17.95 -2.20 11.39
C VAL A 190 18.02 -0.84 10.71
N ASN A 191 18.89 -0.70 9.70
CA ASN A 191 19.04 0.56 8.96
C ASN A 191 17.74 0.94 8.23
N THR A 192 17.04 -0.03 7.64
CA THR A 192 15.75 0.19 6.97
C THR A 192 14.69 0.74 7.92
N ILE A 193 14.58 0.19 9.13
CA ILE A 193 13.63 0.69 10.14
C ILE A 193 14.04 2.10 10.62
N GLU A 194 15.33 2.35 10.80
CA GLU A 194 15.87 3.67 11.14
C GLU A 194 15.58 4.71 10.04
N ASP A 195 15.73 4.36 8.76
CA ASP A 195 15.43 5.22 7.63
C ASP A 195 13.95 5.62 7.58
N ALA A 196 13.06 4.64 7.77
CA ALA A 196 11.62 4.83 7.81
C ALA A 196 11.21 5.81 8.92
N ILE A 197 11.71 5.59 10.14
CA ILE A 197 11.46 6.47 11.29
C ILE A 197 12.13 7.85 11.08
N ASP A 198 13.30 7.90 10.42
CA ASP A 198 13.93 9.14 9.95
C ASP A 198 13.02 9.99 9.10
N ASN A 199 12.37 9.36 8.13
CA ASN A 199 11.45 10.07 7.27
C ASN A 199 10.21 10.61 8.02
N VAL A 200 9.69 9.85 8.99
CA VAL A 200 8.57 10.31 9.83
C VAL A 200 8.99 11.54 10.65
N VAL A 201 10.14 11.52 11.32
CA VAL A 201 10.57 12.61 12.21
C VAL A 201 11.00 13.85 11.44
N GLU A 202 11.79 13.70 10.38
CA GLU A 202 12.45 14.84 9.70
C GLU A 202 11.59 15.43 8.58
N ASN A 203 10.70 14.65 7.97
CA ASN A 203 9.88 15.10 6.84
C ASN A 203 8.37 15.00 7.10
N ASP A 204 7.95 14.70 8.33
CA ASP A 204 6.53 14.57 8.72
C ASP A 204 5.76 13.52 7.88
N SER A 205 6.48 12.54 7.34
CA SER A 205 5.90 11.47 6.52
C SER A 205 5.36 10.36 7.42
N SER A 206 4.23 10.61 8.09
CA SER A 206 3.60 9.62 8.99
C SER A 206 3.35 8.26 8.33
N GLY A 207 3.10 8.24 7.01
CA GLY A 207 2.88 7.01 6.23
C GLY A 207 4.14 6.14 6.08
N ALA A 208 5.33 6.71 6.28
CA ALA A 208 6.57 5.96 6.25
C ALA A 208 6.81 5.11 7.50
N PHE A 209 5.97 5.23 8.54
CA PHE A 209 6.21 4.50 9.78
C PHE A 209 6.13 2.98 9.56
N PRO A 210 7.12 2.19 10.02
CA PRO A 210 7.16 0.77 9.75
C PRO A 210 6.17 -0.02 10.61
N VAL A 211 5.43 -0.91 9.96
CA VAL A 211 4.70 -2.02 10.58
C VAL A 211 5.34 -3.33 10.11
N ALA A 212 5.34 -4.36 10.94
CA ALA A 212 6.10 -5.57 10.66
C ALA A 212 5.46 -6.81 11.29
N ALA A 213 5.88 -7.98 10.80
CA ALA A 213 5.61 -9.27 11.43
C ALA A 213 6.93 -10.03 11.57
N ASN A 214 7.06 -10.81 12.65
CA ASN A 214 8.30 -11.50 13.05
C ASN A 214 9.53 -10.58 13.24
N LEU A 215 9.30 -9.28 13.37
CA LEU A 215 10.29 -8.27 13.73
C LEU A 215 9.61 -7.30 14.70
N ARG A 216 10.25 -7.03 15.84
CA ARG A 216 9.73 -6.11 16.83
C ARG A 216 10.83 -5.28 17.47
N PHE A 217 10.49 -4.08 17.92
CA PHE A 217 11.44 -3.09 18.41
C PHE A 217 10.75 -2.03 19.28
N GLY A 218 11.54 -1.37 20.13
CA GLY A 218 11.15 -0.12 20.78
C GLY A 218 11.50 1.08 19.89
N VAL A 219 10.73 2.16 19.97
CA VAL A 219 10.92 3.40 19.18
C VAL A 219 11.00 4.62 20.11
N ASP A 220 12.02 5.46 19.90
CA ASP A 220 12.09 6.82 20.44
C ASP A 220 12.21 7.85 19.31
N MET A 221 11.13 8.61 19.10
CA MET A 221 11.04 9.62 18.04
C MET A 221 11.89 10.87 18.30
N ASN A 222 12.50 10.99 19.49
CA ASN A 222 13.37 12.11 19.87
C ASN A 222 14.85 11.77 19.76
N ALA A 223 15.20 10.49 19.59
CA ALA A 223 16.58 10.08 19.44
C ALA A 223 17.14 10.48 18.06
N VAL A 224 18.47 10.54 17.96
CA VAL A 224 19.15 10.80 16.70
C VAL A 224 19.01 9.59 15.78
N LYS A 225 19.02 9.80 14.45
CA LYS A 225 19.02 8.70 13.47
C LYS A 225 20.12 7.68 13.79
N GLY A 226 19.76 6.40 13.79
CA GLY A 226 20.64 5.28 14.15
C GLY A 226 20.54 4.85 15.62
N GLU A 227 19.83 5.63 16.46
CA GLU A 227 19.56 5.30 17.86
C GLU A 227 18.05 5.37 18.18
N ARG A 228 17.18 5.45 17.16
CA ARG A 228 15.73 5.58 17.34
C ARG A 228 15.06 4.27 17.64
N ILE A 229 15.67 3.15 17.26
CA ILE A 229 15.18 1.83 17.64
C ILE A 229 16.05 1.14 18.68
N THR A 230 15.41 0.38 19.55
CA THR A 230 16.06 -0.40 20.61
C THR A 230 15.43 -1.78 20.74
N ASN A 231 16.16 -2.71 21.39
CA ASN A 231 15.67 -4.07 21.67
C ASN A 231 15.08 -4.76 20.44
N VAL A 232 15.77 -4.68 19.31
CA VAL A 232 15.31 -5.27 18.06
C VAL A 232 15.39 -6.80 18.18
N GLU A 233 14.24 -7.44 18.05
CA GLU A 233 14.10 -8.89 18.08
C GLU A 233 13.45 -9.38 16.80
N ALA A 234 13.84 -10.57 16.35
CA ALA A 234 13.34 -11.21 15.16
C ALA A 234 12.99 -12.67 15.43
N ARG A 235 12.20 -13.27 14.53
CA ARG A 235 12.04 -14.72 14.39
C ARG A 235 12.53 -15.15 13.01
N ARG A 236 12.99 -16.39 12.92
CA ARG A 236 13.28 -17.07 11.65
C ARG A 236 12.28 -18.17 11.39
N LYS A 237 12.04 -18.44 10.12
CA LYS A 237 11.22 -19.54 9.66
C LYS A 237 12.02 -20.84 9.71
N ASN A 238 11.41 -21.86 10.30
CA ASN A 238 11.94 -23.21 10.33
C ASN A 238 11.62 -23.93 9.01
N GLU A 239 12.33 -25.02 8.74
CA GLU A 239 12.11 -25.84 7.52
C GLU A 239 10.68 -26.40 7.41
N ASP A 240 9.98 -26.57 8.53
CA ASP A 240 8.59 -27.04 8.57
C ASP A 240 7.56 -25.91 8.34
N GLY A 241 8.02 -24.69 8.11
CA GLY A 241 7.20 -23.50 7.87
C GLY A 241 6.71 -22.80 9.13
N SER A 242 7.00 -23.31 10.34
CA SER A 242 6.74 -22.61 11.60
C SER A 242 7.77 -21.50 11.84
N TYR A 243 7.49 -20.58 12.76
CA TYR A 243 8.47 -19.59 13.21
C TYR A 243 9.10 -20.03 14.53
N GLY A 244 10.41 -19.81 14.65
CA GLY A 244 11.15 -20.04 15.89
C GLY A 244 10.79 -19.06 17.01
N GLU A 245 11.46 -19.20 18.14
CA GLU A 245 11.33 -18.27 19.25
C GLU A 245 11.89 -16.88 18.90
N TRP A 246 11.38 -15.85 19.57
CA TRP A 246 11.95 -14.51 19.49
C TRP A 246 13.41 -14.52 19.96
N HIS A 247 14.28 -13.87 19.21
CA HIS A 247 15.68 -13.66 19.60
C HIS A 247 16.14 -12.25 19.22
N ALA A 248 17.13 -11.73 19.94
CA ALA A 248 17.79 -10.48 19.54
C ALA A 248 18.32 -10.61 18.11
N ILE A 249 18.08 -9.57 17.28
CA ILE A 249 18.50 -9.60 15.89
C ILE A 249 20.01 -9.76 15.78
N GLU A 250 20.45 -10.67 14.90
CA GLU A 250 21.85 -10.90 14.63
C GLU A 250 22.27 -9.98 13.48
N LEU A 251 23.10 -8.97 13.75
CA LEU A 251 23.44 -7.95 12.75
C LEU A 251 24.11 -8.51 11.49
N ASP A 252 24.97 -9.52 11.66
CA ASP A 252 25.63 -10.24 10.57
C ASP A 252 24.84 -11.48 10.10
N GLY A 253 23.65 -11.72 10.66
CA GLY A 253 22.80 -12.85 10.30
C GLY A 253 21.94 -12.56 9.07
N ASP A 254 21.68 -13.59 8.27
CA ASP A 254 20.85 -13.50 7.08
C ASP A 254 19.37 -13.78 7.39
N TYR A 255 18.50 -13.02 6.73
CA TYR A 255 17.04 -13.10 6.85
C TYR A 255 16.40 -12.86 5.48
N VAL A 256 15.29 -13.54 5.21
CA VAL A 256 14.43 -13.26 4.07
C VAL A 256 13.33 -12.29 4.50
N VAL A 257 13.34 -11.07 3.95
CA VAL A 257 12.34 -10.03 4.24
C VAL A 257 11.37 -9.93 3.08
N VAL A 258 10.08 -10.18 3.33
CA VAL A 258 9.02 -9.83 2.38
C VAL A 258 8.58 -8.39 2.60
N THR A 259 8.44 -7.65 1.51
CA THR A 259 7.91 -6.28 1.54
C THR A 259 7.15 -5.98 0.25
N ASN A 260 6.60 -4.77 0.13
CA ASN A 260 5.99 -4.30 -1.12
C ASN A 260 7.05 -3.66 -2.04
N ASP A 261 6.85 -3.76 -3.34
CA ASP A 261 7.75 -3.20 -4.37
C ASP A 261 7.96 -1.68 -4.28
N PHE A 262 6.98 -0.91 -3.80
CA PHE A 262 7.11 0.54 -3.63
C PHE A 262 8.20 0.91 -2.62
N ILE A 263 8.20 0.34 -1.40
CA ILE A 263 9.25 0.66 -0.41
C ILE A 263 10.55 -0.09 -0.69
N ALA A 264 10.49 -1.26 -1.32
CA ALA A 264 11.70 -1.96 -1.77
C ALA A 264 12.54 -1.12 -2.74
N GLN A 265 11.89 -0.31 -3.58
CA GLN A 265 12.51 0.63 -4.51
C GLN A 265 12.87 1.98 -3.87
N GLY A 266 12.80 2.13 -2.55
CA GLY A 266 13.12 3.36 -1.83
C GLY A 266 11.94 4.34 -1.66
N GLY A 267 10.72 3.91 -1.98
CA GLY A 267 9.50 4.63 -1.61
C GLY A 267 9.50 4.93 -0.11
N ASP A 268 8.93 6.08 0.28
CA ASP A 268 8.93 6.56 1.67
C ASP A 268 10.32 6.65 2.33
N ARG A 269 11.38 6.78 1.52
CA ARG A 269 12.78 6.84 1.95
C ARG A 269 13.25 5.60 2.71
N TYR A 270 12.74 4.43 2.37
CA TYR A 270 13.33 3.17 2.81
C TYR A 270 14.63 2.88 2.03
N ASP A 271 15.59 3.82 2.09
CA ASP A 271 16.76 3.88 1.22
C ASP A 271 17.66 2.64 1.39
N SER A 272 17.72 2.07 2.59
CA SER A 272 18.47 0.84 2.87
C SER A 272 17.95 -0.41 2.15
N PHE A 273 16.71 -0.41 1.63
CA PHE A 273 16.26 -1.49 0.74
C PHE A 273 16.86 -1.41 -0.66
N VAL A 274 17.16 -0.20 -1.17
CA VAL A 274 17.51 0.02 -2.58
C VAL A 274 18.71 -0.81 -3.03
N PRO A 275 19.86 -0.84 -2.31
CA PRO A 275 21.00 -1.64 -2.74
C PRO A 275 20.72 -3.15 -2.78
N VAL A 276 19.84 -3.65 -1.89
CA VAL A 276 19.44 -5.06 -1.86
C VAL A 276 18.46 -5.37 -3.00
N TYR A 277 17.53 -4.45 -3.27
CA TYR A 277 16.57 -4.57 -4.37
C TYR A 277 17.25 -4.53 -5.74
N GLU A 278 18.28 -3.70 -5.92
CA GLU A 278 19.04 -3.62 -7.17
C GLU A 278 19.93 -4.84 -7.42
N ASP A 279 20.23 -5.64 -6.39
CA ASP A 279 20.99 -6.88 -6.50
C ASP A 279 20.06 -8.05 -6.84
N GLU A 280 20.03 -8.46 -8.11
CA GLU A 280 19.21 -9.58 -8.60
C GLU A 280 19.53 -10.92 -7.92
N GLU A 281 20.72 -11.10 -7.33
CA GLU A 281 21.06 -12.33 -6.59
C GLU A 281 20.41 -12.37 -5.20
N ARG A 282 20.00 -11.20 -4.68
CA ARG A 282 19.40 -11.01 -3.35
C ARG A 282 17.92 -10.64 -3.39
N ARG A 283 17.34 -10.55 -4.59
CA ARG A 283 15.92 -10.23 -4.81
C ARG A 283 15.18 -11.39 -5.47
N GLU A 284 13.99 -11.68 -4.96
CA GLU A 284 13.00 -12.47 -5.66
C GLU A 284 11.73 -11.63 -5.92
N ASP A 285 11.44 -11.42 -7.21
CA ASP A 285 10.17 -10.85 -7.66
C ASP A 285 9.10 -11.95 -7.61
N THR A 286 8.26 -11.93 -6.58
CA THR A 286 7.31 -13.04 -6.31
C THR A 286 6.15 -13.09 -7.31
N GLY A 287 5.82 -11.95 -7.94
CA GLY A 287 4.63 -11.79 -8.78
C GLY A 287 3.31 -11.85 -8.01
N LEU A 288 3.35 -11.85 -6.67
CA LEU A 288 2.18 -11.92 -5.80
C LEU A 288 1.64 -10.53 -5.54
N LEU A 289 0.34 -10.32 -5.73
CA LEU A 289 -0.32 -9.09 -5.30
C LEU A 289 -0.37 -9.03 -3.78
N TYR A 290 0.02 -7.90 -3.21
CA TYR A 290 -0.02 -7.72 -1.76
C TYR A 290 -1.46 -7.70 -1.19
N THR A 291 -2.51 -7.45 -1.99
CA THR A 291 -3.92 -7.52 -1.56
C THR A 291 -4.37 -8.98 -1.45
N ASP A 292 -3.87 -9.83 -2.35
CA ASP A 292 -4.15 -11.26 -2.32
C ASP A 292 -3.59 -11.91 -1.06
N SER A 293 -2.53 -11.36 -0.46
CA SER A 293 -2.00 -11.88 0.80
C SER A 293 -3.03 -11.75 1.92
N LEU A 294 -3.69 -10.60 2.04
CA LEU A 294 -4.73 -10.39 3.05
C LEU A 294 -5.95 -11.26 2.78
N ILE A 295 -6.43 -11.32 1.53
CA ILE A 295 -7.57 -12.18 1.16
C ILE A 295 -7.28 -13.64 1.49
N ASN A 296 -6.11 -14.15 1.11
CA ASN A 296 -5.73 -15.55 1.32
C ASN A 296 -5.52 -15.87 2.81
N TYR A 297 -4.92 -14.95 3.57
CA TYR A 297 -4.73 -15.11 5.01
C TYR A 297 -6.07 -15.26 5.73
N ILE A 298 -7.05 -14.40 5.42
CA ILE A 298 -8.38 -14.44 6.01
C ILE A 298 -9.10 -15.75 5.64
N LYS A 299 -9.09 -16.14 4.36
CA LYS A 299 -9.69 -17.41 3.92
C LYS A 299 -9.06 -18.63 4.59
N LYS A 300 -7.74 -18.58 4.84
CA LYS A 300 -7.00 -19.66 5.53
C LYS A 300 -7.34 -19.74 7.01
N LEU A 301 -7.58 -18.61 7.68
CA LEU A 301 -8.10 -18.58 9.05
C LEU A 301 -9.50 -19.19 9.10
N GLU A 302 -10.41 -18.75 8.23
CA GLU A 302 -11.78 -19.25 8.22
C GLU A 302 -11.84 -20.76 7.91
N ALA A 303 -11.01 -21.25 6.98
CA ALA A 303 -10.89 -22.68 6.70
C ALA A 303 -10.43 -23.52 7.90
N ARG A 304 -9.77 -22.90 8.90
CA ARG A 304 -9.38 -23.52 10.18
C ARG A 304 -10.42 -23.30 11.29
N GLY A 305 -11.49 -22.56 11.02
CA GLY A 305 -12.47 -22.15 12.02
C GLY A 305 -11.97 -21.04 12.95
N GLU A 306 -11.00 -20.26 12.49
CA GLU A 306 -10.41 -19.11 13.17
C GLU A 306 -10.87 -17.80 12.50
N ASN A 307 -10.85 -16.70 13.25
CA ASN A 307 -11.20 -15.37 12.77
C ASN A 307 -9.96 -14.47 12.84
N LEU A 308 -10.00 -13.33 12.15
CA LEU A 308 -9.07 -12.24 12.47
C LEU A 308 -9.35 -11.74 13.90
N ASP A 309 -8.30 -11.35 14.60
CA ASP A 309 -8.41 -10.70 15.90
C ASP A 309 -7.31 -9.66 16.09
N ILE A 310 -7.41 -8.84 17.13
CA ILE A 310 -6.36 -7.91 17.53
C ILE A 310 -5.14 -8.75 17.98
N PRO A 311 -3.96 -8.59 17.35
CA PRO A 311 -2.77 -9.33 17.78
C PRO A 311 -2.40 -9.02 19.23
N ASP A 312 -1.87 -10.01 19.93
CA ASP A 312 -1.33 -9.81 21.27
C ASP A 312 -0.23 -8.74 21.25
N ALA A 313 -0.13 -7.94 22.31
CA ALA A 313 0.88 -6.89 22.42
C ALA A 313 2.32 -7.40 22.20
N SER A 314 2.61 -8.66 22.55
CA SER A 314 3.92 -9.29 22.35
C SER A 314 4.24 -9.61 20.88
N GLU A 315 3.22 -9.66 20.02
CA GLU A 315 3.35 -9.95 18.59
C GLU A 315 3.29 -8.67 17.74
N MET A 316 3.00 -7.52 18.35
CA MET A 316 3.05 -6.22 17.68
C MET A 316 4.49 -5.81 17.35
N ALA A 317 4.71 -5.18 16.20
CA ALA A 317 6.04 -4.67 15.85
C ALA A 317 6.59 -3.64 16.86
N VAL A 318 5.75 -2.72 17.34
CA VAL A 318 6.18 -1.69 18.32
C VAL A 318 5.94 -2.19 19.74
N GLN A 319 7.03 -2.47 20.45
CA GLN A 319 7.00 -2.96 21.84
C GLN A 319 7.02 -1.83 22.87
N SER A 320 7.55 -0.66 22.50
CA SER A 320 7.52 0.56 23.30
C SER A 320 7.62 1.78 22.40
N PHE A 321 6.93 2.87 22.72
CA PHE A 321 6.91 4.07 21.90
C PHE A 321 7.08 5.33 22.74
N ILE A 322 8.02 6.20 22.35
CA ILE A 322 8.17 7.56 22.88
C ILE A 322 7.83 8.54 21.76
N PRO A 323 6.70 9.29 21.86
CA PRO A 323 6.30 10.24 20.84
C PRO A 323 7.28 11.41 20.75
N LYS A 324 7.30 12.07 19.59
CA LYS A 324 8.08 13.30 19.39
C LYS A 324 7.49 14.42 20.26
N ASN A 325 8.35 15.14 20.99
CA ASN A 325 7.93 16.28 21.83
C ASN A 325 7.58 17.53 21.03
#